data_AF-A0ABC8ESU4-F1
#
_entry.id   AF-A0ABC8ESU4-F1
#
_cell.length_a   1.000
_cell.length_b   1.000
_cell.length_c   1.000
_cell.angle_alpha   90.00
_cell.angle_beta   90.00
_cell.angle_gamma   90.00
#
_symmetry.space_group_name_H-M   'P 1'
#
loop_
_entity.id
_entity.type
_entity.pdbx_description
1 polymer ?
#
loop_
_entity_poly.entity_id
_entity_poly.type
_entity_poly.pdbx_seq_one_letter_code
_entity_poly.pdbx_strand_id
1 'polypeptide(L)'
;MKKKNDYFKTFCKVSKAFGTTLDNKELIDLIVSSAIETMGAKAACLFLADEGKDIFVPVAQKGLSKKYLHANPLKAKTIVAAIQKEGFLHFRDATTDPRLEHHEAKKAEGIATLLSVAVVVRNRTIGILSLYMAKPKDFTEEEIEFMSAMAEQGGMAIENNRLIDQVRHNAKLFLDMAASINSSLEIKEILHKLTADLAESLEMKGVAIRLLDKEHEIFKLVASHGLSESFLDKGPVSAAKCLAHALKGETQVIEDVATSKEIQYRNETLEEGIVSMLCVPIRSKDDIIGVLRLYSGVKRDFPEDTIMLVNALAHQGGLAIQNASMLMMLQEDKTSLEKEIWSHRMWF
;
A
#
# COMPACT_ATOMS: atom_id res chain seq x y z
N MET A 1 1.95 41.19 18.57
CA MET A 1 0.90 41.22 17.53
C MET A 1 1.42 41.02 16.10
N LYS A 2 2.44 41.75 15.63
CA LYS A 2 2.90 41.64 14.21
C LYS A 2 3.40 40.24 13.81
N LYS A 3 4.34 39.64 14.57
CA LYS A 3 4.84 38.27 14.32
C LYS A 3 3.75 37.19 14.33
N LYS A 4 2.81 37.26 15.27
CA LYS A 4 1.70 36.29 15.38
C LYS A 4 0.77 36.34 14.17
N ASN A 5 0.57 37.53 13.59
CA ASN A 5 -0.17 37.70 12.34
C ASN A 5 0.59 37.11 11.14
N ASP A 6 1.92 37.21 11.14
CA ASP A 6 2.75 36.65 10.07
C ASP A 6 2.74 35.11 10.12
N TYR A 7 2.81 34.50 11.31
CA TYR A 7 2.68 33.04 11.49
C TYR A 7 1.34 32.53 10.99
N PHE A 8 0.24 33.18 11.37
CA PHE A 8 -1.10 32.82 10.92
C PHE A 8 -1.25 32.95 9.40
N LYS A 9 -0.76 34.04 8.80
CA LYS A 9 -0.79 34.22 7.34
C LYS A 9 -0.01 33.15 6.59
N THR A 10 1.18 32.80 7.09
CA THR A 10 1.99 31.73 6.49
C THR A 10 1.30 30.39 6.60
N PHE A 11 0.76 30.05 7.77
CA PHE A 11 -0.01 28.82 7.96
C PHE A 11 -1.22 28.76 7.02
N CYS A 12 -2.00 29.85 6.90
CA CYS A 12 -3.11 29.91 5.95
C CYS A 12 -2.67 29.79 4.49
N LYS A 13 -1.50 30.32 4.10
CA LYS A 13 -0.94 30.18 2.74
C LYS A 13 -0.64 28.71 2.45
N VAL A 14 0.03 28.02 3.38
CA VAL A 14 0.34 26.59 3.27
C VAL A 14 -0.93 25.76 3.27
N SER A 15 -1.85 26.02 4.19
CA SER A 15 -3.15 25.31 4.27
C SER A 15 -3.98 25.47 3.00
N LYS A 16 -4.00 26.66 2.37
CA LYS A 16 -4.65 26.85 1.07
C LYS A 16 -3.98 26.06 -0.05
N ALA A 17 -2.65 25.93 0.02
CA ALA A 17 -1.90 25.16 -0.97
C ALA A 17 -2.29 23.66 -0.98
N PHE A 18 -2.78 23.10 0.14
CA PHE A 18 -3.38 21.75 0.18
C PHE A 18 -4.66 21.63 -0.64
N GLY A 19 -5.47 22.68 -0.68
CA GLY A 19 -6.73 22.70 -1.42
C GLY A 19 -6.56 22.97 -2.92
N THR A 20 -5.36 23.39 -3.33
CA THR A 20 -4.99 23.58 -4.73
C THR A 20 -4.23 22.36 -5.22
N THR A 21 -4.46 21.94 -6.46
CA THR A 21 -3.85 20.78 -7.14
C THR A 21 -2.33 20.92 -7.39
N LEU A 22 -1.59 21.50 -6.45
CA LEU A 22 -0.14 21.65 -6.52
C LEU A 22 0.53 20.29 -6.50
N ASP A 23 1.64 20.17 -7.23
CA ASP A 23 2.46 18.97 -7.16
C ASP A 23 3.03 18.84 -5.73
N ASN A 24 3.13 17.61 -5.28
CA ASN A 24 3.52 17.21 -3.94
C ASN A 24 4.87 17.76 -3.54
N LYS A 25 5.79 17.76 -4.50
CA LYS A 25 7.12 18.32 -4.32
C LYS A 25 7.07 19.83 -4.10
N GLU A 26 6.21 20.52 -4.84
CA GLU A 26 6.00 21.96 -4.70
C GLU A 26 5.41 22.31 -3.34
N LEU A 27 4.48 21.50 -2.81
CA LEU A 27 3.88 21.71 -1.49
C LEU A 27 4.91 21.52 -0.37
N ILE A 28 5.72 20.47 -0.43
CA ILE A 28 6.78 20.24 0.56
C ILE A 28 7.85 21.34 0.47
N ASP A 29 8.24 21.74 -0.73
CA ASP A 29 9.18 22.85 -0.94
C ASP A 29 8.61 24.19 -0.44
N LEU A 30 7.30 24.40 -0.58
CA LEU A 30 6.60 25.56 -0.05
C LEU A 30 6.64 25.59 1.48
N ILE A 31 6.47 24.44 2.14
CA ILE A 31 6.53 24.31 3.61
C ILE A 31 7.93 24.68 4.12
N VAL A 32 8.98 24.09 3.53
CA VAL A 32 10.37 24.37 3.88
C VAL A 32 10.71 25.84 3.62
N SER A 33 10.30 26.39 2.48
CA SER A 33 10.53 27.81 2.14
C SER A 33 9.83 28.75 3.11
N SER A 34 8.57 28.45 3.44
CA SER A 34 7.75 29.27 4.34
C SER A 34 8.29 29.24 5.76
N ALA A 35 8.78 28.10 6.24
CA ALA A 35 9.46 28.00 7.53
C ALA A 35 10.73 28.88 7.56
N ILE A 36 11.52 28.88 6.50
CA ILE A 36 12.73 29.72 6.39
C ILE A 36 12.39 31.21 6.45
N GLU A 37 11.47 31.66 5.60
CA GLU A 37 11.08 33.06 5.47
C GLU A 37 10.50 33.60 6.78
N THR A 38 9.57 32.85 7.39
CA THR A 38 8.87 33.28 8.59
C THR A 38 9.75 33.25 9.85
N MET A 39 10.67 32.30 9.95
CA MET A 39 11.56 32.18 11.10
C MET A 39 12.86 32.98 10.96
N GLY A 40 13.13 33.55 9.77
CA GLY A 40 14.39 34.20 9.45
C GLY A 40 15.57 33.23 9.47
N ALA A 41 15.34 32.00 9.00
CA ALA A 41 16.33 30.95 9.03
C ALA A 41 17.38 31.09 7.93
N LYS A 42 18.53 30.44 8.12
CA LYS A 42 19.49 30.22 7.03
C LYS A 42 18.94 29.14 6.09
N ALA A 43 18.42 28.07 6.66
CA ALA A 43 17.96 26.92 5.91
C ALA A 43 16.94 26.09 6.68
N ALA A 44 16.25 25.21 5.97
CA ALA A 44 15.42 24.16 6.53
C ALA A 44 15.54 22.89 5.70
N CYS A 45 15.33 21.74 6.34
CA CYS A 45 15.32 20.44 5.71
C CYS A 45 14.26 19.55 6.35
N LEU A 46 13.45 18.91 5.50
CA LEU A 46 12.49 17.90 5.90
C LEU A 46 13.06 16.52 5.62
N PHE A 47 13.04 15.67 6.64
CA PHE A 47 13.52 14.31 6.59
C PHE A 47 12.35 13.34 6.80
N LEU A 48 12.31 12.24 6.05
CA LEU A 48 11.38 11.14 6.27
C LEU A 48 12.11 9.88 6.70
N ALA A 49 11.49 9.10 7.57
CA ALA A 49 11.98 7.78 7.93
C ALA A 49 11.83 6.84 6.72
N ASP A 50 12.88 6.10 6.42
CA ASP A 50 12.79 4.96 5.51
C ASP A 50 12.27 3.76 6.32
N GLU A 51 11.14 3.15 5.94
CA GLU A 51 10.60 2.01 6.70
C GLU A 51 11.46 0.73 6.55
N GLY A 52 12.26 0.64 5.48
CA GLY A 52 13.12 -0.51 5.20
C GLY A 52 14.53 -0.39 5.79
N LYS A 53 14.92 0.80 6.25
CA LYS A 53 16.26 1.10 6.78
C LYS A 53 16.13 2.04 7.96
N ASP A 54 16.92 1.83 9.01
CA ASP A 54 16.90 2.69 10.20
C ASP A 54 17.59 4.06 9.98
N ILE A 55 17.18 4.77 8.93
CA ILE A 55 17.77 6.03 8.44
C ILE A 55 16.66 7.02 8.09
N PHE A 56 17.02 8.31 8.12
CA PHE A 56 16.19 9.37 7.57
C PHE A 56 16.75 9.88 6.25
N VAL A 57 15.88 10.05 5.27
CA VAL A 57 16.23 10.54 3.94
C VAL A 57 15.69 11.97 3.79
N PRO A 58 16.50 12.93 3.30
CA PRO A 58 16.04 14.28 3.03
C PRO A 58 15.09 14.28 1.83
N VAL A 59 13.86 14.76 2.02
CA VAL A 59 12.85 14.85 0.95
C VAL A 59 12.69 16.27 0.39
N ALA A 60 13.05 17.28 1.18
CA ALA A 60 13.11 18.67 0.73
C ALA A 60 14.14 19.45 1.53
N GLN A 61 14.87 20.34 0.85
CA GLN A 61 15.93 21.15 1.44
C GLN A 61 16.00 22.50 0.74
N LYS A 62 16.16 23.56 1.53
CA LYS A 62 16.44 24.89 0.98
C LYS A 62 17.38 25.67 1.90
N GLY A 63 18.29 26.43 1.30
CA GLY A 63 19.24 27.31 2.00
C GLY A 63 20.59 26.69 2.39
N LEU A 64 20.79 25.39 2.15
CA LEU A 64 22.08 24.70 2.35
C LEU A 64 22.82 24.50 1.02
N SER A 65 24.15 24.47 1.08
CA SER A 65 25.01 24.23 -0.08
C SER A 65 24.85 22.81 -0.63
N LYS A 66 25.09 22.62 -1.94
CA LYS A 66 25.06 21.29 -2.58
C LYS A 66 26.10 20.31 -2.04
N LYS A 67 27.15 20.83 -1.38
CA LYS A 67 28.23 20.03 -0.77
C LYS A 67 27.92 19.63 0.67
N TYR A 68 26.89 20.21 1.27
CA TYR A 68 26.46 19.85 2.61
C TYR A 68 25.79 18.47 2.56
N LEU A 69 26.57 17.45 2.90
CA LEU A 69 26.06 16.12 3.17
C LEU A 69 25.39 16.17 4.53
N HIS A 70 24.08 15.92 4.55
CA HIS A 70 23.44 15.57 5.81
C HIS A 70 24.15 14.34 6.36
N ALA A 71 24.47 14.37 7.66
CA ALA A 71 24.87 13.15 8.32
C ALA A 71 23.78 12.10 8.03
N ASN A 72 24.13 10.97 7.43
CA ASN A 72 23.27 9.80 7.52
C ASN A 72 23.07 9.59 9.02
N PRO A 73 21.85 9.71 9.56
CA PRO A 73 21.68 9.63 10.99
C PRO A 73 21.86 8.17 11.39
N LEU A 74 23.10 7.76 11.61
CA LEU A 74 23.49 6.46 12.18
C LEU A 74 22.88 6.28 13.58
N LYS A 75 22.37 7.36 14.19
CA LYS A 75 21.59 7.41 15.45
C LYS A 75 20.19 7.99 15.27
N ALA A 76 19.54 7.72 14.13
CA ALA A 76 18.14 8.09 13.87
C ALA A 76 17.23 7.75 15.06
N LYS A 77 17.34 6.53 15.60
CA LYS A 77 16.59 6.07 16.78
C LYS A 77 16.76 6.94 18.02
N THR A 78 17.96 7.43 18.31
CA THR A 78 18.21 8.23 19.53
C THR A 78 17.57 9.62 19.42
N ILE A 79 17.69 10.24 18.24
CA ILE A 79 17.08 11.54 17.96
C ILE A 79 15.54 11.39 17.94
N VAL A 80 15.02 10.34 17.31
CA VAL A 80 13.58 10.05 17.28
C VAL A 80 13.04 9.77 18.67
N ALA A 81 13.72 8.97 19.49
CA ALA A 81 13.26 8.67 20.85
C ALA A 81 13.22 9.93 21.72
N ALA A 82 14.19 10.84 21.57
CA ALA A 82 14.19 12.11 22.28
C ALA A 82 13.07 13.04 21.78
N ILE A 83 12.89 13.14 20.46
CA ILE A 83 11.80 13.92 19.83
C ILE A 83 10.42 13.36 20.19
N GLN A 84 10.24 12.04 20.28
CA GLN A 84 8.96 11.44 20.68
C GLN A 84 8.60 11.75 22.14
N LYS A 85 9.61 11.96 22.99
CA LYS A 85 9.41 12.28 24.40
C LYS A 85 9.14 13.78 24.63
N GLU A 86 9.84 14.65 23.91
CA GLU A 86 9.84 16.10 24.14
C GLU A 86 9.12 16.93 23.06
N GLY A 87 8.75 16.32 21.92
CA GLY A 87 8.10 16.96 20.77
C GLY A 87 9.07 17.76 19.87
N PHE A 88 10.17 18.25 20.42
CA PHE A 88 11.21 19.01 19.72
C PHE A 88 12.60 18.76 20.31
N LEU A 89 13.64 19.13 19.56
CA LEU A 89 15.02 19.21 20.03
C LEU A 89 15.62 20.56 19.65
N HIS A 90 16.18 21.25 20.64
CA HIS A 90 16.91 22.49 20.45
C HIS A 90 18.39 22.28 20.75
N PHE A 91 19.24 22.71 19.82
CA PHE A 91 20.68 22.69 19.94
C PHE A 91 21.20 24.11 19.79
N ARG A 92 21.58 24.70 20.93
CA ARG A 92 22.02 26.08 21.01
C ARG A 92 23.29 26.35 20.19
N ASP A 93 24.24 25.42 20.27
CA ASP A 93 25.46 25.41 19.45
C ASP A 93 25.60 24.08 18.70
N ALA A 94 25.19 24.07 17.44
CA ALA A 94 25.26 22.89 16.59
C ALA A 94 26.70 22.45 16.24
N THR A 95 27.68 23.34 16.46
CA THR A 95 29.09 23.11 16.12
C THR A 95 29.88 22.42 17.23
N THR A 96 29.31 22.29 18.43
CA THR A 96 29.98 21.67 19.59
C THR A 96 29.09 20.71 20.37
N ASP A 97 27.77 20.70 20.15
CA ASP A 97 26.84 19.86 20.93
C ASP A 97 27.08 18.35 20.71
N PRO A 98 27.45 17.58 21.75
CA PRO A 98 27.84 16.17 21.61
C PRO A 98 26.74 15.23 21.11
N ARG A 99 25.48 15.69 21.09
CA ARG A 99 24.34 14.95 20.55
C ARG A 99 24.30 14.97 19.02
N LEU A 100 25.06 15.86 18.39
CA LEU A 100 25.13 16.03 16.94
C LEU A 100 26.44 15.50 16.37
N GLU A 101 26.43 15.06 15.13
CA GLU A 101 27.63 14.61 14.41
C GLU A 101 28.08 15.65 13.37
N HIS A 102 29.26 15.47 12.75
CA HIS A 102 29.72 16.32 11.63
C HIS A 102 29.81 17.82 11.95
N HIS A 103 30.33 18.17 13.14
CA HIS A 103 30.50 19.57 13.58
C HIS A 103 31.28 20.45 12.59
N GLU A 104 32.34 19.93 12.00
CA GLU A 104 33.17 20.68 11.02
C GLU A 104 32.37 21.02 9.75
N ALA A 105 31.51 20.11 9.27
CA ALA A 105 30.62 20.40 8.15
C ALA A 105 29.60 21.50 8.51
N LYS A 106 29.07 21.50 9.74
CA LYS A 106 28.16 22.55 10.22
C LYS A 106 28.86 23.90 10.37
N LYS A 107 30.11 23.94 10.82
CA LYS A 107 30.95 25.16 10.86
C LYS A 107 31.20 25.69 9.45
N ALA A 108 31.64 24.83 8.53
CA ALA A 108 31.92 25.21 7.15
C ALA A 108 30.66 25.75 6.43
N GLU A 109 29.49 25.18 6.75
CA GLU A 109 28.21 25.64 6.24
C GLU A 109 27.70 26.90 6.96
N GLY A 110 28.28 27.28 8.11
CA GLY A 110 27.85 28.44 8.90
C GLY A 110 26.52 28.22 9.63
N ILE A 111 26.33 27.03 10.20
CA ILE A 111 25.17 26.67 11.02
C ILE A 111 25.56 26.84 12.50
N ALA A 112 24.90 27.75 13.20
CA ALA A 112 25.12 28.04 14.61
C ALA A 112 24.12 27.31 15.53
N THR A 113 22.83 27.41 15.24
CA THR A 113 21.76 26.80 16.06
C THR A 113 20.88 25.91 15.20
N LEU A 114 20.41 24.82 15.79
CA LEU A 114 19.47 23.88 15.18
C LEU A 114 18.20 23.77 16.03
N LEU A 115 17.04 23.78 15.38
CA LEU A 115 15.77 23.36 15.95
C LEU A 115 15.20 22.24 15.10
N SER A 116 14.88 21.10 15.71
CA SER A 116 14.26 19.96 15.06
C SER A 116 12.93 19.65 15.72
N VAL A 117 11.88 19.50 14.93
CA VAL A 117 10.54 19.12 15.41
C VAL A 117 10.09 17.82 14.75
N ALA A 118 9.26 17.05 15.45
CA ALA A 118 8.68 15.82 14.93
C ALA A 118 7.71 16.11 13.77
N VAL A 119 7.74 15.27 12.74
CA VAL A 119 6.65 15.18 11.76
C VAL A 119 5.78 14.01 12.17
N VAL A 120 4.62 14.30 12.76
CA VAL A 120 3.69 13.30 13.30
C VAL A 120 2.44 13.26 12.45
N VAL A 121 2.04 12.07 12.04
CA VAL A 121 0.78 11.81 11.33
C VAL A 121 0.08 10.64 11.99
N ARG A 122 -1.21 10.80 12.35
CA ARG A 122 -2.00 9.78 13.04
C ARG A 122 -1.28 9.15 14.24
N ASN A 123 -0.64 9.99 15.06
CA ASN A 123 0.12 9.60 16.25
C ASN A 123 1.40 8.77 15.98
N ARG A 124 1.88 8.72 14.73
CA ARG A 124 3.13 8.09 14.32
C ARG A 124 4.12 9.13 13.82
N THR A 125 5.36 9.10 14.32
CA THR A 125 6.44 9.94 13.79
C THR A 125 6.90 9.37 12.45
N ILE A 126 6.70 10.11 11.37
CA ILE A 126 7.11 9.71 10.02
C ILE A 126 8.35 10.47 9.53
N GLY A 127 8.78 11.51 10.26
CA GLY A 127 9.82 12.41 9.81
C GLY A 127 10.30 13.41 10.86
N ILE A 128 11.25 14.25 10.45
CA ILE A 128 11.78 15.36 11.25
C ILE A 128 11.91 16.60 10.37
N LEU A 129 11.39 17.74 10.81
CA LEU A 129 11.62 19.04 10.19
C LEU A 129 12.70 19.77 10.97
N SER A 130 13.84 20.05 10.33
CA SER A 130 14.98 20.73 10.94
C SER A 130 15.17 22.13 10.36
N LEU A 131 15.35 23.10 11.24
CA LEU A 131 15.58 24.51 10.96
C LEU A 131 16.99 24.89 11.40
N TYR A 132 17.73 25.56 10.51
CA TYR A 132 19.13 25.92 10.70
C TYR A 132 19.29 27.44 10.77
N MET A 133 19.88 27.95 11.85
CA MET A 133 20.20 29.37 12.03
C MET A 133 21.67 29.64 11.74
N ALA A 134 21.98 30.77 11.09
CA ALA A 134 23.35 31.23 10.92
C ALA A 134 23.94 31.91 12.17
N LYS A 135 23.09 32.33 13.11
CA LYS A 135 23.48 33.00 14.35
C LYS A 135 22.91 32.25 15.56
N PRO A 136 23.58 32.27 16.72
CA PRO A 136 23.03 31.72 17.95
C PRO A 136 21.65 32.29 18.24
N LYS A 137 20.66 31.41 18.44
CA LYS A 137 19.28 31.80 18.73
C LYS A 137 18.64 30.83 19.72
N ASP A 138 17.95 31.39 20.71
CA ASP A 138 17.03 30.65 21.55
C ASP A 138 15.61 30.82 20.98
N PHE A 139 14.80 29.76 21.00
CA PHE A 139 13.46 29.77 20.40
C PHE A 139 12.40 29.96 21.48
N THR A 140 11.39 30.76 21.18
CA THR A 140 10.23 30.91 22.05
C THR A 140 9.24 29.76 21.85
N GLU A 141 8.35 29.53 22.80
CA GLU A 141 7.29 28.53 22.69
C GLU A 141 6.44 28.75 21.43
N GLU A 142 6.04 29.99 21.13
CA GLU A 142 5.30 30.34 19.89
C GLU A 142 6.08 29.99 18.60
N GLU A 143 7.42 30.04 18.63
CA GLU A 143 8.26 29.72 17.48
C GLU A 143 8.35 28.20 17.28
N ILE A 144 8.38 27.44 18.39
CA ILE A 144 8.34 25.98 18.38
C ILE A 144 6.97 25.49 17.93
N GLU A 145 5.87 26.07 18.45
CA GLU A 145 4.50 25.76 18.03
C GLU A 145 4.29 25.99 16.53
N PHE A 146 4.78 27.11 16.00
CA PHE A 146 4.72 27.38 14.57
C PHE A 146 5.47 26.32 13.77
N MET A 147 6.69 25.95 14.17
CA MET A 147 7.48 24.92 13.50
C MET A 147 6.80 23.55 13.56
N SER A 148 6.22 23.18 14.70
CA SER A 148 5.44 21.95 14.87
C SER A 148 4.22 21.92 13.95
N ALA A 149 3.47 23.02 13.86
CA ALA A 149 2.33 23.14 12.95
C ALA A 149 2.75 23.00 11.47
N MET A 150 3.88 23.59 11.08
CA MET A 150 4.44 23.44 9.73
C MET A 150 4.88 22.00 9.46
N ALA A 151 5.45 21.32 10.46
CA ALA A 151 5.86 19.92 10.36
C ALA A 151 4.65 18.99 10.21
N GLU A 152 3.58 19.23 10.98
CA GLU A 152 2.33 18.49 10.88
C GLU A 152 1.70 18.63 9.49
N GLN A 153 1.63 19.86 8.95
CA GLN A 153 1.21 20.09 7.57
C GLN A 153 2.10 19.29 6.60
N GLY A 154 3.42 19.36 6.74
CA GLY A 154 4.35 18.60 5.88
C GLY A 154 4.10 17.09 5.93
N GLY A 155 3.83 16.57 7.12
CA GLY A 155 3.49 15.16 7.31
C GLY A 155 2.18 14.78 6.61
N MET A 156 1.13 15.61 6.78
CA MET A 156 -0.14 15.38 6.10
C MET A 156 -0.02 15.37 4.57
N ALA A 157 0.78 16.28 4.00
CA ALA A 157 1.03 16.32 2.56
C ALA A 157 1.62 14.99 2.09
N ILE A 158 2.67 14.54 2.77
CA ILE A 158 3.41 13.32 2.44
C ILE A 158 2.51 12.08 2.55
N GLU A 159 1.72 11.97 3.62
CA GLU A 159 0.82 10.83 3.79
C GLU A 159 -0.30 10.82 2.75
N ASN A 160 -0.86 11.99 2.43
CA ASN A 160 -1.87 12.09 1.37
C ASN A 160 -1.33 11.58 0.03
N ASN A 161 -0.06 11.84 -0.25
CA ASN A 161 0.60 11.41 -1.49
C ASN A 161 0.84 9.93 -1.52
N ARG A 162 1.33 9.38 -0.41
CA ARG A 162 1.49 7.94 -0.25
C ARG A 162 0.17 7.22 -0.52
N LEU A 163 -0.94 7.75 0.01
CA LEU A 163 -2.27 7.22 -0.24
C LEU A 163 -2.72 7.38 -1.71
N ILE A 164 -2.52 8.55 -2.33
CA ILE A 164 -2.86 8.78 -3.74
C ILE A 164 -2.07 7.85 -4.66
N ASP A 165 -0.76 7.69 -4.42
CA ASP A 165 0.10 6.82 -5.22
C ASP A 165 -0.27 5.34 -5.02
N GLN A 166 -0.62 4.93 -3.80
CA GLN A 166 -1.14 3.60 -3.51
C GLN A 166 -2.46 3.34 -4.26
N VAL A 167 -3.40 4.29 -4.26
CA VAL A 167 -4.64 4.20 -5.04
C VAL A 167 -4.36 4.13 -6.54
N ARG A 168 -3.47 4.96 -7.08
CA ARG A 168 -3.09 4.94 -8.50
C ARG A 168 -2.43 3.63 -8.90
N HIS A 169 -1.55 3.11 -8.05
CA HIS A 169 -0.88 1.83 -8.27
C HIS A 169 -1.90 0.68 -8.31
N ASN A 170 -2.78 0.59 -7.31
CA ASN A 170 -3.83 -0.42 -7.26
C ASN A 170 -4.79 -0.30 -8.45
N ALA A 171 -5.15 0.92 -8.87
CA ALA A 171 -5.99 1.15 -10.04
C ALA A 171 -5.30 0.69 -11.34
N LYS A 172 -4.00 0.94 -11.49
CA LYS A 172 -3.22 0.47 -12.64
C LYS A 172 -3.15 -1.05 -12.67
N LEU A 173 -2.82 -1.69 -11.55
CA LEU A 173 -2.81 -3.15 -11.42
C LEU A 173 -4.17 -3.75 -11.80
N PHE A 174 -5.26 -3.16 -11.30
CA PHE A 174 -6.62 -3.57 -11.65
C PHE A 174 -6.87 -3.48 -13.16
N LEU A 175 -6.52 -2.37 -13.80
CA LEU A 175 -6.73 -2.18 -15.24
C LEU A 175 -5.91 -3.15 -16.08
N ASP A 176 -4.62 -3.33 -15.75
CA ASP A 176 -3.72 -4.23 -16.47
C ASP A 176 -4.23 -5.68 -16.38
N MET A 177 -4.66 -6.12 -15.19
CA MET A 177 -5.23 -7.46 -14.98
C MET A 177 -6.62 -7.60 -15.62
N ALA A 178 -7.50 -6.59 -15.52
CA ALA A 178 -8.81 -6.65 -16.16
C ALA A 178 -8.71 -6.71 -17.69
N ALA A 179 -7.76 -6.00 -18.29
CA ALA A 179 -7.45 -6.12 -19.72
C ALA A 179 -6.91 -7.51 -20.07
N SER A 180 -6.05 -8.07 -19.22
CA SER A 180 -5.51 -9.43 -19.34
C SER A 180 -6.65 -10.48 -19.37
N ILE A 181 -7.61 -10.37 -18.46
CA ILE A 181 -8.80 -11.24 -18.37
C ILE A 181 -9.65 -11.19 -19.65
N ASN A 182 -9.83 -10.00 -20.25
CA ASN A 182 -10.69 -9.84 -21.43
C ASN A 182 -10.02 -10.22 -22.77
N SER A 183 -8.73 -10.57 -22.76
CA SER A 183 -7.95 -10.80 -23.98
C SER A 183 -8.04 -12.23 -24.55
N SER A 184 -8.51 -13.20 -23.77
CA SER A 184 -8.72 -14.59 -24.22
C SER A 184 -10.20 -14.94 -24.26
N LEU A 185 -10.58 -15.82 -25.19
CA LEU A 185 -11.94 -16.37 -25.30
C LEU A 185 -12.09 -17.68 -24.52
N GLU A 186 -10.98 -18.25 -24.03
CA GLU A 186 -10.99 -19.53 -23.31
C GLU A 186 -10.94 -19.33 -21.80
N ILE A 187 -11.98 -19.82 -21.10
CA ILE A 187 -12.12 -19.73 -19.63
C ILE A 187 -10.86 -20.23 -18.93
N LYS A 188 -10.31 -21.37 -19.36
CA LYS A 188 -9.13 -21.97 -18.71
C LYS A 188 -7.91 -21.05 -18.81
N GLU A 189 -7.64 -20.48 -19.98
CA GLU A 189 -6.53 -19.55 -20.17
C GLU A 189 -6.71 -18.29 -19.32
N ILE A 190 -7.91 -17.71 -19.30
CA ILE A 190 -8.24 -16.54 -18.46
C ILE A 190 -7.92 -16.82 -17.00
N LEU A 191 -8.37 -17.96 -16.47
CA LEU A 191 -8.21 -18.29 -15.07
C LEU A 191 -6.76 -18.61 -14.70
N HIS A 192 -6.03 -19.34 -15.56
CA HIS A 192 -4.61 -19.58 -15.35
C HIS A 192 -3.80 -18.29 -15.36
N LYS A 193 -4.08 -17.41 -16.33
CA LYS A 193 -3.42 -16.10 -16.43
C LYS A 193 -3.72 -15.23 -15.22
N LEU A 194 -4.98 -15.15 -14.78
CA LEU A 194 -5.36 -14.44 -13.56
C LEU A 194 -4.64 -14.96 -12.32
N THR A 195 -4.52 -16.29 -12.16
CA THR A 195 -3.76 -16.85 -11.03
C THR A 195 -2.27 -16.54 -11.08
N ALA A 196 -1.67 -16.49 -12.27
CA ALA A 196 -0.26 -16.14 -12.46
C ALA A 196 -0.03 -14.64 -12.20
N ASP A 197 -0.81 -13.77 -12.83
CA ASP A 197 -0.71 -12.31 -12.71
C ASP A 197 -0.88 -11.87 -11.23
N LEU A 198 -1.83 -12.47 -10.50
CA LEU A 198 -2.03 -12.23 -9.07
C LEU A 198 -0.88 -12.75 -8.20
N ALA A 199 -0.35 -13.94 -8.51
CA ALA A 199 0.75 -14.51 -7.75
C ALA A 199 2.00 -13.64 -7.86
N GLU A 200 2.32 -13.19 -9.07
CA GLU A 200 3.48 -12.34 -9.34
C GLU A 200 3.29 -10.92 -8.80
N SER A 201 2.18 -10.25 -9.13
CA SER A 201 1.99 -8.83 -8.78
C SER A 201 1.82 -8.58 -7.27
N LEU A 202 1.31 -9.56 -6.53
CA LEU A 202 1.15 -9.46 -5.08
C LEU A 202 2.25 -10.22 -4.30
N GLU A 203 3.24 -10.80 -5.00
CA GLU A 203 4.31 -11.61 -4.41
C GLU A 203 3.76 -12.70 -3.49
N MET A 204 2.77 -13.45 -3.97
CA MET A 204 2.16 -14.54 -3.23
C MET A 204 2.88 -15.85 -3.54
N LYS A 205 2.95 -16.75 -2.55
CA LYS A 205 3.52 -18.10 -2.76
C LYS A 205 2.73 -18.84 -3.83
N GLY A 206 1.40 -18.73 -3.78
CA GLY A 206 0.55 -19.31 -4.79
C GLY A 206 -0.87 -18.77 -4.76
N VAL A 207 -1.59 -19.03 -5.83
CA VAL A 207 -2.99 -18.61 -6.01
C VAL A 207 -3.76 -19.78 -6.60
N ALA A 208 -5.00 -19.99 -6.15
CA ALA A 208 -5.87 -21.02 -6.69
C ALA A 208 -7.31 -20.52 -6.82
N ILE A 209 -7.94 -20.88 -7.93
CA ILE A 209 -9.37 -20.65 -8.18
C ILE A 209 -10.07 -21.99 -8.11
N ARG A 210 -11.15 -22.04 -7.34
CA ARG A 210 -12.04 -23.19 -7.32
C ARG A 210 -13.47 -22.75 -7.61
N LEU A 211 -14.14 -23.43 -8.53
CA LEU A 211 -15.55 -23.19 -8.83
C LEU A 211 -16.44 -24.13 -8.04
N LEU A 212 -17.61 -23.64 -7.65
CA LEU A 212 -18.59 -24.40 -6.89
C LEU A 212 -19.32 -25.38 -7.82
N ASP A 213 -19.21 -26.67 -7.53
CA ASP A 213 -20.11 -27.68 -8.07
C ASP A 213 -21.36 -27.73 -7.17
N LYS A 214 -22.47 -27.16 -7.68
CA LYS A 214 -23.74 -27.07 -6.92
C LYS A 214 -24.37 -28.44 -6.68
N GLU A 215 -24.13 -29.44 -7.52
CA GLU A 215 -24.73 -30.78 -7.37
C GLU A 215 -24.07 -31.57 -6.25
N HIS A 216 -22.75 -31.43 -6.11
CA HIS A 216 -21.94 -32.21 -5.18
C HIS A 216 -21.50 -31.40 -3.94
N GLU A 217 -21.83 -30.11 -3.86
CA GLU A 217 -21.43 -29.16 -2.81
C GLU A 217 -19.92 -29.12 -2.53
N ILE A 218 -19.12 -29.31 -3.58
CA ILE A 218 -17.64 -29.28 -3.53
C ILE A 218 -17.07 -28.18 -4.42
N PHE A 219 -15.91 -27.69 -4.04
CA PHE A 219 -15.14 -26.75 -4.85
C PHE A 219 -14.14 -27.50 -5.74
N LYS A 220 -14.34 -27.44 -7.06
CA LYS A 220 -13.45 -28.02 -8.06
C LYS A 220 -12.34 -27.04 -8.43
N LEU A 221 -11.09 -27.50 -8.41
CA LEU A 221 -9.95 -26.71 -8.86
C LEU A 221 -10.03 -26.50 -10.37
N VAL A 222 -9.96 -25.25 -10.81
CA VAL A 222 -10.01 -24.89 -12.24
C VAL A 222 -8.77 -24.15 -12.72
N ALA A 223 -8.04 -23.50 -11.81
CA ALA A 223 -6.75 -22.88 -12.08
C ALA A 223 -5.94 -22.73 -10.80
N SER A 224 -4.63 -22.80 -10.94
CA SER A 224 -3.68 -22.51 -9.86
C SER A 224 -2.32 -22.11 -10.42
N HIS A 225 -1.56 -21.38 -9.61
CA HIS A 225 -0.19 -21.00 -9.86
C HIS A 225 0.62 -21.04 -8.55
N GLY A 226 1.88 -21.48 -8.60
CA GLY A 226 2.82 -21.43 -7.46
C GLY A 226 2.62 -22.49 -6.36
N LEU A 227 1.77 -23.50 -6.57
CA LEU A 227 1.47 -24.55 -5.58
C LEU A 227 1.89 -25.93 -6.09
N SER A 228 2.31 -26.83 -5.19
CA SER A 228 2.68 -28.21 -5.55
C SER A 228 1.49 -29.06 -6.02
N GLU A 229 1.73 -30.01 -6.92
CA GLU A 229 0.70 -30.96 -7.35
C GLU A 229 0.15 -31.78 -6.18
N SER A 230 1.01 -32.21 -5.24
CA SER A 230 0.60 -32.92 -4.02
C SER A 230 -0.40 -32.13 -3.17
N PHE A 231 -0.22 -30.81 -3.07
CA PHE A 231 -1.15 -29.96 -2.34
C PHE A 231 -2.46 -29.72 -3.09
N LEU A 232 -2.40 -29.67 -4.42
CA LEU A 232 -3.58 -29.48 -5.27
C LEU A 232 -4.46 -30.74 -5.32
N ASP A 233 -3.85 -31.94 -5.24
CA ASP A 233 -4.52 -33.24 -5.28
C ASP A 233 -4.86 -33.85 -3.91
N LYS A 234 -4.91 -33.03 -2.86
CA LYS A 234 -5.26 -33.46 -1.48
C LYS A 234 -6.72 -33.89 -1.28
N GLY A 235 -7.51 -33.96 -2.35
CA GLY A 235 -8.92 -34.35 -2.34
C GLY A 235 -9.93 -33.18 -2.31
N PRO A 236 -11.23 -33.51 -2.24
CA PRO A 236 -12.31 -32.54 -2.42
C PRO A 236 -12.34 -31.52 -1.27
N VAL A 237 -12.57 -30.26 -1.62
CA VAL A 237 -12.75 -29.15 -0.66
C VAL A 237 -14.24 -28.93 -0.47
N SER A 238 -14.73 -29.21 0.74
CA SER A 238 -16.16 -29.05 1.07
C SER A 238 -16.52 -27.56 1.16
N ALA A 239 -17.59 -27.17 0.46
CA ALA A 239 -18.08 -25.81 0.47
C ALA A 239 -18.61 -25.40 1.86
N ALA A 240 -19.34 -26.30 2.53
CA ALA A 240 -19.93 -26.06 3.84
C ALA A 240 -18.91 -26.00 5.00
N LYS A 241 -17.83 -26.79 4.95
CA LYS A 241 -16.88 -26.89 6.07
C LYS A 241 -15.76 -25.86 6.03
N CYS A 242 -15.22 -25.57 4.85
CA CYS A 242 -13.98 -24.80 4.71
C CYS A 242 -14.20 -23.38 4.17
N LEU A 243 -15.39 -23.08 3.64
CA LEU A 243 -15.69 -21.86 2.88
C LEU A 243 -17.09 -21.29 3.15
N ALA A 244 -17.66 -21.58 4.32
CA ALA A 244 -18.98 -21.07 4.70
C ALA A 244 -19.07 -19.53 4.63
N HIS A 245 -18.00 -18.82 4.98
CA HIS A 245 -17.90 -17.36 4.82
C HIS A 245 -17.95 -16.94 3.37
N ALA A 246 -17.19 -17.60 2.50
CA ALA A 246 -17.21 -17.30 1.08
C ALA A 246 -18.59 -17.57 0.46
N LEU A 247 -19.33 -18.59 0.90
CA LEU A 247 -20.72 -18.83 0.47
C LEU A 247 -21.72 -17.77 0.95
N LYS A 248 -21.40 -17.04 2.02
CA LYS A 248 -22.15 -15.84 2.45
C LYS A 248 -21.70 -14.58 1.71
N GLY A 249 -20.69 -14.69 0.84
CA GLY A 249 -20.09 -13.57 0.14
C GLY A 249 -19.12 -12.76 1.00
N GLU A 250 -18.70 -13.29 2.14
CA GLU A 250 -17.73 -12.65 3.04
C GLU A 250 -16.31 -13.04 2.61
N THR A 251 -15.42 -12.04 2.59
CA THR A 251 -13.97 -12.29 2.45
C THR A 251 -13.41 -12.75 3.78
N GLN A 252 -12.57 -13.78 3.76
CA GLN A 252 -11.95 -14.34 4.95
C GLN A 252 -10.44 -14.18 4.88
N VAL A 253 -9.87 -13.59 5.93
CA VAL A 253 -8.42 -13.48 6.13
C VAL A 253 -8.02 -14.47 7.21
N ILE A 254 -7.02 -15.31 6.93
CA ILE A 254 -6.41 -16.18 7.91
C ILE A 254 -4.96 -15.73 8.06
N GLU A 255 -4.65 -15.08 9.18
CA GLU A 255 -3.32 -14.56 9.48
C GLU A 255 -2.31 -15.67 9.83
N ASP A 256 -2.79 -16.77 10.40
CA ASP A 256 -1.96 -17.91 10.79
C ASP A 256 -2.73 -19.24 10.64
N VAL A 257 -2.31 -20.02 9.65
CA VAL A 257 -2.84 -21.35 9.35
C VAL A 257 -2.68 -22.31 10.53
N ALA A 258 -1.59 -22.22 11.30
CA ALA A 258 -1.30 -23.15 12.38
C ALA A 258 -2.35 -23.06 13.51
N THR A 259 -2.94 -21.88 13.71
CA THR A 259 -3.90 -21.62 14.78
C THR A 259 -5.36 -21.68 14.33
N SER A 260 -5.63 -21.56 13.02
CA SER A 260 -7.00 -21.49 12.49
C SER A 260 -7.70 -22.85 12.46
N LYS A 261 -8.87 -22.96 13.11
CA LYS A 261 -9.76 -24.14 13.11
C LYS A 261 -10.61 -24.33 11.86
N GLU A 262 -10.57 -23.36 10.94
CA GLU A 262 -11.47 -23.27 9.80
C GLU A 262 -10.91 -23.95 8.53
N ILE A 263 -9.69 -24.48 8.61
CA ILE A 263 -8.98 -25.12 7.50
C ILE A 263 -9.17 -26.65 7.57
N GLN A 264 -9.83 -27.21 6.55
CA GLN A 264 -10.07 -28.66 6.44
C GLN A 264 -8.77 -29.48 6.34
N TYR A 265 -7.84 -29.05 5.50
CA TYR A 265 -6.57 -29.73 5.22
C TYR A 265 -5.40 -28.93 5.80
N ARG A 266 -5.39 -28.73 7.13
CA ARG A 266 -4.38 -27.87 7.78
C ARG A 266 -2.97 -28.43 7.64
N ASN A 267 -2.78 -29.74 7.84
CA ASN A 267 -1.46 -30.36 7.83
C ASN A 267 -0.80 -30.21 6.46
N GLU A 268 -1.55 -30.49 5.39
CA GLU A 268 -1.12 -30.34 4.01
C GLU A 268 -0.83 -28.87 3.66
N THR A 269 -1.55 -27.93 4.28
CA THR A 269 -1.31 -26.47 4.12
C THR A 269 -0.02 -26.05 4.81
N LEU A 270 0.30 -26.63 5.97
CA LEU A 270 1.56 -26.40 6.67
C LEU A 270 2.75 -27.07 5.97
N GLU A 271 2.57 -28.29 5.43
CA GLU A 271 3.59 -29.02 4.66
C GLU A 271 3.94 -28.29 3.35
N GLU A 272 2.95 -27.69 2.70
CA GLU A 272 3.16 -26.80 1.55
C GLU A 272 3.93 -25.53 1.96
N GLY A 273 4.02 -25.22 3.26
CA GLY A 273 4.71 -24.03 3.77
C GLY A 273 3.87 -22.75 3.65
N ILE A 274 2.54 -22.87 3.76
CA ILE A 274 1.63 -21.72 3.75
C ILE A 274 1.39 -21.27 5.20
N VAL A 275 1.58 -19.97 5.45
CA VAL A 275 1.45 -19.35 6.78
C VAL A 275 0.19 -18.50 6.89
N SER A 276 -0.10 -17.66 5.89
CA SER A 276 -1.33 -16.85 5.85
C SER A 276 -2.05 -16.99 4.51
N MET A 277 -3.35 -16.72 4.50
CA MET A 277 -4.17 -16.85 3.30
C MET A 277 -5.34 -15.85 3.26
N LEU A 278 -5.69 -15.44 2.05
CA LEU A 278 -6.83 -14.59 1.75
C LEU A 278 -7.81 -15.37 0.87
N CYS A 279 -9.05 -15.52 1.32
CA CYS A 279 -10.13 -16.20 0.60
C CYS A 279 -11.21 -15.22 0.21
N VAL A 280 -11.37 -15.03 -1.11
CA VAL A 280 -12.31 -14.07 -1.69
C VAL A 280 -13.36 -14.82 -2.52
N PRO A 281 -14.66 -14.54 -2.35
CA PRO A 281 -15.71 -15.14 -3.17
C PRO A 281 -15.68 -14.60 -4.60
N ILE A 282 -15.86 -15.48 -5.57
CA ILE A 282 -16.09 -15.12 -6.97
C ILE A 282 -17.59 -15.06 -7.20
N ARG A 283 -18.08 -13.87 -7.52
CA ARG A 283 -19.50 -13.60 -7.75
C ARG A 283 -19.79 -13.40 -9.23
N SER A 284 -20.91 -13.96 -9.67
CA SER A 284 -21.49 -13.73 -10.98
C SER A 284 -22.95 -13.31 -10.78
N LYS A 285 -23.28 -12.05 -11.08
CA LYS A 285 -24.54 -11.40 -10.67
C LYS A 285 -24.74 -11.53 -9.15
N ASP A 286 -25.81 -12.18 -8.71
CA ASP A 286 -26.15 -12.38 -7.29
C ASP A 286 -25.64 -13.71 -6.73
N ASP A 287 -25.07 -14.58 -7.57
CA ASP A 287 -24.65 -15.94 -7.20
C ASP A 287 -23.15 -16.04 -6.97
N ILE A 288 -22.78 -16.87 -6.00
CA ILE A 288 -21.38 -17.24 -5.74
C ILE A 288 -21.06 -18.48 -6.54
N ILE A 289 -20.17 -18.31 -7.53
CA ILE A 289 -19.81 -19.37 -8.47
C ILE A 289 -18.48 -20.03 -8.12
N GLY A 290 -17.71 -19.44 -7.21
CA GLY A 290 -16.38 -19.90 -6.91
C GLY A 290 -15.71 -19.15 -5.76
N VAL A 291 -14.45 -19.50 -5.53
CA VAL A 291 -13.56 -18.81 -4.61
C VAL A 291 -12.19 -18.63 -5.24
N LEU A 292 -11.60 -17.48 -4.98
CA LEU A 292 -10.21 -17.13 -5.27
C LEU A 292 -9.44 -17.17 -3.95
N ARG A 293 -8.36 -17.95 -3.91
CA ARG A 293 -7.52 -18.10 -2.72
C ARG A 293 -6.08 -17.67 -3.02
N LEU A 294 -5.55 -16.76 -2.23
CA LEU A 294 -4.15 -16.35 -2.27
C LEU A 294 -3.45 -16.90 -1.03
N TYR A 295 -2.26 -17.47 -1.22
CA TYR A 295 -1.49 -18.12 -0.17
C TYR A 295 -0.13 -17.43 -0.01
N SER A 296 0.24 -17.13 1.24
CA SER A 296 1.52 -16.52 1.60
C SER A 296 2.39 -17.56 2.31
N GLY A 297 3.68 -17.60 1.96
CA GLY A 297 4.68 -18.40 2.68
C GLY A 297 5.20 -17.75 3.97
N VAL A 298 4.81 -16.51 4.23
CA VAL A 298 5.17 -15.75 5.43
C VAL A 298 3.92 -15.22 6.12
N LYS A 299 4.02 -14.91 7.41
CA LYS A 299 2.93 -14.21 8.10
C LYS A 299 2.78 -12.83 7.46
N ARG A 300 1.63 -12.62 6.82
CA ARG A 300 1.32 -11.42 6.06
C ARG A 300 -0.03 -10.88 6.49
N ASP A 301 -0.05 -9.61 6.85
CA ASP A 301 -1.28 -8.85 7.02
C ASP A 301 -1.80 -8.44 5.64
N PHE A 302 -3.12 -8.45 5.46
CA PHE A 302 -3.76 -8.04 4.23
C PHE A 302 -4.43 -6.68 4.43
N PRO A 303 -3.83 -5.58 3.95
CA PRO A 303 -4.44 -4.27 4.00
C PRO A 303 -5.81 -4.23 3.32
N GLU A 304 -6.71 -3.38 3.82
CA GLU A 304 -8.08 -3.27 3.31
C GLU A 304 -8.13 -2.92 1.82
N ASP A 305 -7.21 -2.09 1.34
CA ASP A 305 -7.09 -1.72 -0.08
C ASP A 305 -6.66 -2.92 -0.96
N THR A 306 -5.79 -3.79 -0.44
CA THR A 306 -5.42 -5.05 -1.11
C THR A 306 -6.63 -5.98 -1.17
N ILE A 307 -7.39 -6.09 -0.08
CA ILE A 307 -8.62 -6.89 -0.03
C ILE A 307 -9.65 -6.35 -1.04
N MET A 308 -9.79 -5.03 -1.16
CA MET A 308 -10.66 -4.38 -2.15
C MET A 308 -10.23 -4.69 -3.59
N LEU A 309 -8.93 -4.60 -3.88
CA LEU A 309 -8.36 -4.92 -5.19
C LEU A 309 -8.66 -6.38 -5.58
N VAL A 310 -8.37 -7.33 -4.69
CA VAL A 310 -8.61 -8.76 -4.95
C VAL A 310 -10.10 -9.06 -5.10
N ASN A 311 -10.97 -8.44 -4.30
CA ASN A 311 -12.43 -8.53 -4.47
C ASN A 311 -12.89 -8.03 -5.84
N ALA A 312 -12.38 -6.87 -6.28
CA ALA A 312 -12.73 -6.32 -7.58
C ALA A 312 -12.28 -7.23 -8.73
N LEU A 313 -11.08 -7.82 -8.63
CA LEU A 313 -10.56 -8.79 -9.61
C LEU A 313 -11.34 -10.10 -9.60
N ALA A 314 -11.72 -10.61 -8.42
CA ALA A 314 -12.58 -11.78 -8.31
C ALA A 314 -13.95 -11.55 -8.94
N HIS A 315 -14.52 -10.35 -8.77
CA HIS A 315 -15.77 -9.96 -9.42
C HIS A 315 -15.63 -9.90 -10.95
N GLN A 316 -14.56 -9.27 -11.46
CA GLN A 316 -14.27 -9.24 -12.91
C GLN A 316 -14.04 -10.63 -13.49
N GLY A 317 -13.29 -11.48 -12.78
CA GLY A 317 -13.10 -12.88 -13.16
C GLY A 317 -14.43 -13.63 -13.22
N GLY A 318 -15.34 -13.39 -12.27
CA GLY A 318 -16.68 -13.96 -12.27
C GLY A 318 -17.52 -13.56 -13.49
N LEU A 319 -17.48 -12.28 -13.87
CA LEU A 319 -18.13 -11.79 -15.10
C LEU A 319 -17.52 -12.41 -16.36
N ALA A 320 -16.20 -12.55 -16.41
CA ALA A 320 -15.52 -13.18 -17.55
C ALA A 320 -15.86 -14.67 -17.70
N ILE A 321 -15.89 -15.43 -16.59
CA ILE A 321 -16.34 -16.82 -16.58
C ILE A 321 -17.78 -16.93 -17.08
N GLN A 322 -18.66 -16.02 -16.64
CA GLN A 322 -20.05 -16.01 -17.08
C GLN A 322 -20.18 -15.74 -18.58
N ASN A 323 -19.49 -14.70 -19.08
CA ASN A 323 -19.53 -14.34 -20.49
C ASN A 323 -19.04 -15.47 -21.39
N ALA A 324 -17.92 -16.09 -21.02
CA ALA A 324 -17.36 -17.19 -21.79
C ALA A 324 -18.23 -18.46 -21.70
N SER A 325 -18.82 -18.77 -20.53
CA SER A 325 -19.79 -19.87 -20.39
C SER A 325 -21.01 -19.64 -21.28
N MET A 326 -21.54 -18.41 -21.32
CA MET A 326 -22.68 -18.04 -22.17
C MET A 326 -22.34 -18.17 -23.66
N LEU A 327 -21.14 -17.77 -24.08
CA LEU A 327 -20.68 -17.96 -25.46
C LEU A 327 -20.57 -19.44 -25.84
N MET A 328 -20.06 -20.29 -24.94
CA MET A 328 -19.98 -21.74 -25.17
C MET A 328 -21.37 -22.36 -25.33
N MET A 329 -22.32 -22.01 -24.45
CA MET A 329 -23.72 -22.49 -24.57
C MET A 329 -24.34 -22.09 -25.91
N LEU A 330 -24.17 -20.84 -26.34
CA LEU A 330 -24.68 -20.38 -27.64
C LEU A 330 -24.05 -21.13 -28.83
N GLN A 331 -22.77 -21.48 -28.73
CA GLN A 331 -22.08 -22.27 -29.76
C GLN A 331 -22.57 -23.72 -29.80
N GLU A 332 -22.77 -24.35 -28.65
CA GLU A 332 -23.33 -25.70 -28.54
C GLU A 332 -24.77 -25.75 -29.09
N ASP A 333 -25.62 -24.80 -28.69
CA ASP A 333 -26.99 -24.68 -29.20
C ASP A 333 -27.02 -24.51 -30.71
N LYS A 334 -26.19 -23.61 -31.25
CA LYS A 334 -26.05 -23.42 -32.70
C LYS A 334 -25.63 -24.72 -33.38
N THR A 335 -24.64 -25.42 -32.84
CA THR A 335 -24.12 -26.67 -33.42
C THR A 335 -25.17 -27.78 -33.36
N SER A 336 -25.96 -27.85 -32.28
CA SER A 336 -27.07 -28.80 -32.14
C SER A 336 -28.17 -28.51 -33.18
N LEU A 337 -28.58 -27.25 -33.32
CA LEU A 337 -29.57 -26.82 -34.31
C LEU A 337 -29.09 -27.08 -35.75
N GLU A 338 -27.82 -26.82 -36.06
CA GLU A 338 -27.26 -27.14 -37.38
C GLU A 338 -27.30 -28.64 -37.66
N LYS A 339 -26.95 -29.48 -36.68
CA LYS A 339 -27.05 -30.95 -36.80
C LYS A 339 -28.49 -31.42 -37.01
N GLU A 340 -29.45 -30.85 -36.29
CA GLU A 340 -30.88 -31.17 -36.45
C GLU A 340 -31.42 -30.73 -37.82
N ILE A 341 -31.03 -29.57 -38.34
CA ILE A 341 -31.42 -29.11 -39.67
C ILE A 341 -30.85 -30.03 -40.76
N TRP A 342 -29.58 -30.43 -40.62
CA TRP A 342 -28.93 -31.37 -41.54
C TRP A 342 -29.56 -32.77 -41.48
N SER A 343 -29.94 -33.27 -40.29
CA SER A 343 -30.61 -34.55 -40.17
C SER A 343 -32.01 -34.56 -40.79
N HIS A 344 -32.74 -33.44 -40.74
CA HIS A 344 -34.06 -33.30 -41.39
C HIS A 344 -33.98 -33.09 -42.90
N ARG A 345 -32.90 -32.49 -43.42
CA ARG A 345 -32.69 -32.35 -44.88
C ARG A 345 -32.34 -33.66 -45.59
N MET A 346 -31.83 -34.67 -44.88
CA MET A 346 -31.56 -36.01 -45.42
C MET A 346 -32.83 -36.86 -45.68
N TRP A 347 -34.03 -36.29 -45.45
CA TRP A 347 -35.33 -36.92 -45.70
C TRP A 347 -35.99 -36.49 -47.02
N PHE A 348 -35.37 -35.56 -47.75
CA PHE A 348 -35.66 -35.22 -49.15
C PHE A 348 -34.47 -35.60 -50.01
#